data_AF-A0A921IPT2-F1
#
_entry.id   AF-A0A921IPT2-F1
#
_cell.length_a   1.000
_cell.length_b   1.000
_cell.length_c   1.000
_cell.angle_alpha   90.00
_cell.angle_beta   90.00
_cell.angle_gamma   90.00
#
_symmetry.space_group_name_H-M   'P 1'
#
loop_
_entity.id
_entity.type
_entity.pdbx_description
1 polymer ?
#
loop_
_entity_poly.entity_id
_entity_poly.type
_entity_poly.pdbx_seq_one_letter_code
_entity_poly.pdbx_strand_id
1 'polypeptide(L)'
;MALQKAKALLLSACLLVGLILSGCGGQPLTQREIVRGILFTRQNARYSACLVVADQGADSFQEEQIKIAAAQGKTPAQALQYAEDSLSGDAYYGLLDLLALPANSNWQEACSIGSLLYKNVQPAPEISVFALSPEPIQSWAKQGPTLYQNLKALEKTYGIHCGLQQLFTQENSSAIPGYTAESGYDFLLLGKNAASVRCKGLTGAQLAAVLCGQTKEMYGTFGEGQAVCRTRAHVTVEGNQVQLHLRDTELHALTDSVKDLENMLTRELEESFAYLYLQTQKSGTDPFHLDFWQACLYGPGSVANDPELRVIFE
;
A
#
# COMPACT_ATOMS: atom_id res chain seq x y z
N MET A 1 38.11 -44.15 32.97
CA MET A 1 37.12 -44.42 31.90
C MET A 1 35.65 -44.15 32.29
N ALA A 2 35.20 -44.45 33.52
CA ALA A 2 33.80 -44.24 33.92
C ALA A 2 33.38 -42.75 34.02
N LEU A 3 34.30 -41.87 34.45
CA LEU A 3 34.02 -40.44 34.65
C LEU A 3 33.81 -39.65 33.34
N GLN A 4 34.42 -40.09 32.22
CA GLN A 4 34.20 -39.50 30.89
C GLN A 4 32.84 -39.88 30.30
N LYS A 5 32.36 -41.11 30.55
CA LYS A 5 31.04 -41.57 30.10
C LYS A 5 29.89 -40.83 30.81
N ALA A 6 30.06 -40.51 32.10
CA ALA A 6 29.08 -39.74 32.87
C ALA A 6 28.95 -38.27 32.38
N LYS A 7 30.08 -37.62 32.04
CA LYS A 7 30.07 -36.27 31.47
C LYS A 7 29.44 -36.22 30.07
N ALA A 8 29.71 -37.22 29.24
CA ALA A 8 29.11 -37.34 27.91
C ALA A 8 27.59 -37.56 27.97
N LEU A 9 27.10 -38.33 28.95
CA LEU A 9 25.66 -38.54 29.17
C LEU A 9 24.96 -37.26 29.64
N LEU A 10 25.59 -36.49 30.54
CA LEU A 10 25.04 -35.23 31.06
C LEU A 10 24.99 -34.14 29.97
N LEU A 11 26.03 -34.02 29.14
CA LEU A 11 26.06 -33.09 28.01
C LEU A 11 25.01 -33.45 26.95
N SER A 12 24.82 -34.74 26.66
CA SER A 12 23.78 -35.20 25.73
C SER A 12 22.37 -34.96 26.27
N ALA A 13 22.15 -35.17 27.56
CA ALA A 13 20.86 -34.89 28.22
C ALA A 13 20.55 -33.38 28.24
N CYS A 14 21.54 -32.52 28.50
CA CYS A 14 21.36 -31.07 28.44
C CYS A 14 21.09 -30.54 27.02
N LEU A 15 21.67 -31.15 25.98
CA LEU A 15 21.42 -30.80 24.58
C LEU A 15 20.01 -31.22 24.13
N LEU A 16 19.55 -32.40 24.55
CA LEU A 16 18.18 -32.88 24.30
C LEU A 16 17.13 -32.03 25.04
N VAL A 17 17.39 -31.65 26.29
CA VAL A 17 16.52 -30.75 27.05
C VAL A 17 16.54 -29.33 26.46
N GLY A 18 17.68 -28.87 25.94
CA GLY A 18 17.78 -27.62 25.19
C GLY A 18 16.96 -27.61 23.90
N LEU A 19 16.94 -28.73 23.16
CA LEU A 19 16.12 -28.92 21.94
C LEU A 19 14.62 -29.03 22.23
N ILE A 20 14.24 -29.57 23.40
CA ILE A 20 12.84 -29.66 23.85
C ILE A 20 12.35 -28.30 24.40
N LEU A 21 13.24 -27.49 24.98
CA LEU A 21 12.94 -26.14 25.50
C LEU A 21 13.05 -25.04 24.44
N SER A 22 13.81 -25.24 23.36
CA SER A 22 13.66 -24.45 22.15
C SER A 22 12.34 -24.87 21.50
N GLY A 23 11.26 -24.15 21.80
CA GLY A 23 9.90 -24.43 21.34
C GLY A 23 9.70 -24.37 19.81
N CYS A 24 10.47 -25.14 19.04
CA CYS A 24 10.20 -25.50 17.66
C CYS A 24 9.11 -26.60 17.61
N GLY A 25 8.01 -26.39 18.33
CA GLY A 25 6.79 -27.17 18.21
C GLY A 25 5.91 -26.73 17.03
N GLY A 26 6.44 -25.87 16.16
CA GLY A 26 5.78 -25.52 14.91
C GLY A 26 5.78 -26.73 13.98
N GLN A 27 4.62 -27.05 13.39
CA GLN A 27 4.56 -27.96 12.27
C GLN A 27 5.63 -27.60 11.22
N PRO A 28 6.24 -28.59 10.54
CA PRO A 28 7.21 -28.33 9.50
C PRO A 28 6.59 -27.43 8.41
N LEU A 29 7.38 -26.52 7.83
CA LEU A 29 6.93 -25.59 6.78
C LEU A 29 6.25 -26.30 5.60
N THR A 30 6.58 -27.57 5.38
CA THR A 30 5.96 -28.45 4.36
C THR A 30 4.48 -28.74 4.58
N GLN A 31 3.92 -28.47 5.77
CA GLN A 31 2.49 -28.59 6.09
C GLN A 31 1.77 -27.23 6.15
N ARG A 32 2.52 -26.14 5.97
CA ARG A 32 2.00 -24.78 6.05
C ARG A 32 1.82 -24.17 4.67
N GLU A 33 0.75 -23.40 4.53
CA GLU A 33 0.44 -22.68 3.30
C GLU A 33 1.00 -21.25 3.45
N ILE A 34 2.05 -20.93 2.70
CA ILE A 34 2.74 -19.63 2.82
C ILE A 34 1.87 -18.56 2.16
N VAL A 35 1.25 -17.71 2.97
CA VAL A 35 0.47 -16.57 2.47
C VAL A 35 1.40 -15.43 2.11
N ARG A 36 1.31 -14.98 0.85
CA ARG A 36 2.08 -13.87 0.28
C ARG A 36 1.28 -12.58 0.21
N GLY A 37 -0.02 -12.69 -0.07
CA GLY A 37 -0.90 -11.53 -0.18
C GLY A 37 -2.31 -11.82 0.29
N ILE A 38 -3.02 -10.78 0.72
CA ILE A 38 -4.44 -10.86 1.09
C ILE A 38 -5.20 -9.77 0.37
N LEU A 39 -6.20 -10.16 -0.42
CA LEU A 39 -7.01 -9.25 -1.22
C LEU A 39 -8.44 -9.25 -0.71
N PHE A 40 -8.95 -8.07 -0.33
CA PHE A 40 -10.31 -7.88 0.15
C PHE A 40 -11.17 -7.16 -0.88
N THR A 41 -12.38 -7.66 -1.11
CA THR A 41 -13.44 -6.93 -1.82
C THR A 41 -14.69 -6.86 -0.98
N ARG A 42 -15.56 -5.89 -1.29
CA ARG A 42 -16.89 -5.75 -0.69
C ARG A 42 -17.94 -5.65 -1.79
N GLN A 43 -18.87 -6.60 -1.82
CA GLN A 43 -19.98 -6.63 -2.77
C GLN A 43 -21.27 -6.94 -2.00
N ASN A 44 -22.34 -6.18 -2.23
CA ASN A 44 -23.68 -6.40 -1.62
C ASN A 44 -23.63 -6.59 -0.10
N ALA A 45 -22.87 -5.74 0.61
CA ALA A 45 -22.65 -5.80 2.06
C ALA A 45 -22.00 -7.09 2.59
N ARG A 46 -21.40 -7.91 1.72
CA ARG A 46 -20.54 -9.04 2.08
C ARG A 46 -19.09 -8.74 1.74
N TYR A 47 -18.19 -9.25 2.56
CA TYR A 47 -16.76 -9.21 2.30
C TYR A 47 -16.34 -10.51 1.63
N SER A 48 -15.40 -10.42 0.71
CA SER A 48 -14.64 -11.56 0.22
C SER A 48 -13.17 -11.33 0.52
N ALA A 49 -12.52 -12.34 1.09
CA ALA A 49 -11.07 -12.37 1.28
C ALA A 49 -10.50 -13.43 0.35
N CYS A 50 -9.39 -13.10 -0.31
CA CYS A 50 -8.61 -14.00 -1.14
C CYS A 50 -7.17 -14.02 -0.61
N LEU A 51 -6.75 -15.19 -0.14
CA LEU A 51 -5.38 -15.48 0.23
C LEU A 51 -4.62 -15.87 -1.04
N VAL A 52 -3.51 -15.20 -1.28
CA VAL A 52 -2.52 -15.52 -2.31
C VAL A 52 -1.45 -16.35 -1.64
N VAL A 53 -1.25 -17.58 -2.11
CA VAL A 53 -0.41 -18.58 -1.46
C VAL A 53 0.70 -19.02 -2.42
N ALA A 54 1.93 -19.09 -1.93
CA ALA A 54 3.04 -19.62 -2.71
C ALA A 54 2.91 -21.14 -2.84
N ASP A 55 2.95 -21.65 -4.07
CA ASP A 55 2.97 -23.08 -4.33
C ASP A 55 4.39 -23.64 -4.10
N GLN A 56 4.53 -24.44 -3.04
CA GLN A 56 5.78 -25.10 -2.68
C GLN A 56 6.03 -26.40 -3.48
N GLY A 57 5.06 -26.85 -4.29
CA GLY A 57 5.11 -28.09 -5.06
C GLY A 57 5.61 -27.93 -6.50
N ALA A 58 5.99 -26.73 -6.93
CA ALA A 58 6.47 -26.49 -8.28
C ALA A 58 7.92 -26.98 -8.46
N ASP A 59 8.12 -27.86 -9.45
CA ASP A 59 9.42 -28.47 -9.78
C ASP A 59 10.49 -27.50 -10.31
N SER A 60 10.23 -26.18 -10.35
CA SER A 60 11.16 -25.16 -10.82
C SER A 60 11.20 -23.91 -9.93
N PHE A 61 12.42 -23.50 -9.58
CA PHE A 61 12.71 -22.31 -8.76
C PHE A 61 12.49 -20.95 -9.47
N GLN A 62 11.83 -20.92 -10.63
CA GLN A 62 11.86 -19.73 -11.50
C GLN A 62 10.55 -18.95 -11.63
N GLU A 63 9.40 -19.48 -11.25
CA GLU A 63 8.18 -18.67 -11.09
C GLU A 63 7.39 -19.27 -9.93
N GLU A 64 7.16 -18.52 -8.86
CA GLU A 64 6.25 -18.94 -7.81
C GLU A 64 4.89 -19.20 -8.46
N GLN A 65 4.49 -20.47 -8.59
CA GLN A 65 3.12 -20.77 -8.97
C GLN A 65 2.22 -20.26 -7.86
N ILE A 66 1.29 -19.38 -8.21
CA ILE A 66 0.41 -18.74 -7.24
C ILE A 66 -0.85 -19.59 -7.10
N LYS A 67 -1.06 -20.13 -5.91
CA LYS A 67 -2.33 -20.71 -5.48
C LYS A 67 -3.17 -19.63 -4.81
N ILE A 68 -4.48 -19.83 -4.80
CA ILE A 68 -5.43 -18.93 -4.17
C ILE A 68 -6.48 -19.70 -3.39
N ALA A 69 -6.85 -19.14 -2.24
CA ALA A 69 -7.92 -19.62 -1.40
C ALA A 69 -8.80 -18.44 -1.03
N ALA A 70 -10.10 -18.52 -1.32
CA ALA A 70 -10.98 -17.38 -1.16
C ALA A 70 -12.32 -17.79 -0.62
N ALA A 71 -12.88 -16.95 0.25
CA ALA A 71 -14.20 -17.16 0.82
C ALA A 71 -14.93 -15.83 1.04
N GLN A 72 -16.20 -15.93 1.45
CA GLN A 72 -17.05 -14.77 1.72
C GLN A 72 -17.61 -14.80 3.14
N GLY A 73 -17.56 -13.66 3.81
CA GLY A 73 -18.09 -13.45 5.16
C GLY A 73 -18.94 -12.18 5.27
N LYS A 74 -19.61 -12.01 6.40
CA LYS A 74 -20.33 -10.77 6.74
C LYS A 74 -19.39 -9.67 7.22
N THR A 75 -18.22 -10.04 7.75
CA THR A 75 -17.16 -9.12 8.20
C THR A 75 -15.84 -9.49 7.54
N PRO A 76 -14.84 -8.59 7.50
CA PRO A 76 -13.52 -8.91 6.99
C PRO A 76 -12.87 -10.08 7.73
N ALA A 77 -12.97 -10.11 9.06
CA ALA A 77 -12.44 -11.19 9.89
C ALA A 77 -13.08 -12.55 9.57
N GLN A 78 -14.39 -12.58 9.37
CA GLN A 78 -15.10 -13.81 9.01
C GLN A 78 -14.71 -14.28 7.60
N ALA A 79 -14.60 -13.35 6.64
CA ALA A 79 -14.17 -13.69 5.29
C ALA A 79 -12.75 -14.25 5.27
N LEU A 80 -11.85 -13.66 6.06
CA LEU A 80 -10.47 -14.11 6.23
C LEU A 80 -10.42 -15.53 6.83
N GLN A 81 -11.09 -15.74 7.97
CA GLN A 81 -11.16 -17.06 8.62
C GLN A 81 -11.67 -18.14 7.67
N TYR A 82 -12.75 -17.87 6.93
CA TYR A 82 -13.28 -18.86 5.98
C TYR A 82 -12.36 -19.11 4.78
N ALA A 83 -11.54 -18.14 4.39
CA ALA A 83 -10.53 -18.35 3.37
C ALA A 83 -9.39 -19.22 3.91
N GLU A 84 -8.96 -18.99 5.16
CA GLU A 84 -7.99 -19.84 5.86
C GLU A 84 -8.49 -21.28 6.00
N ASP A 85 -9.74 -21.48 6.41
CA ASP A 85 -10.37 -22.81 6.58
C ASP A 85 -10.47 -23.59 5.25
N SER A 86 -10.34 -22.91 4.11
CA SER A 86 -10.36 -23.54 2.78
C SER A 86 -8.97 -23.99 2.29
N LEU A 87 -7.91 -23.63 3.02
CA LEU A 87 -6.56 -24.11 2.75
C LEU A 87 -6.40 -25.59 3.09
N SER A 88 -5.42 -26.25 2.48
CA SER A 88 -5.15 -27.66 2.78
C SER A 88 -4.28 -27.87 4.02
N GLY A 89 -3.68 -26.79 4.53
CA GLY A 89 -2.88 -26.76 5.76
C GLY A 89 -2.98 -25.40 6.44
N ASP A 90 -2.26 -25.23 7.55
CA ASP A 90 -2.31 -24.02 8.36
C ASP A 90 -1.73 -22.82 7.61
N ALA A 91 -2.44 -21.68 7.64
CA ALA A 91 -1.96 -20.42 7.07
C ALA A 91 -0.69 -19.94 7.77
N TYR A 92 0.35 -19.63 7.00
CA TYR A 92 1.59 -19.05 7.50
C TYR A 92 1.81 -17.65 6.92
N TYR A 93 1.75 -16.65 7.79
CA TYR A 93 1.84 -15.25 7.40
C TYR A 93 3.25 -14.65 7.49
N GLY A 94 4.28 -15.41 7.89
CA GLY A 94 5.62 -14.86 8.09
C GLY A 94 6.31 -14.29 6.84
N LEU A 95 5.74 -14.51 5.64
CA LEU A 95 6.19 -13.95 4.37
C LEU A 95 5.10 -13.13 3.66
N LEU A 96 4.08 -12.69 4.40
CA LEU A 96 3.05 -11.81 3.89
C LEU A 96 3.69 -10.48 3.50
N ASP A 97 3.53 -10.07 2.24
CA ASP A 97 4.15 -8.86 1.69
C ASP A 97 3.12 -7.87 1.10
N LEU A 98 1.84 -8.25 1.01
CA LEU A 98 0.81 -7.42 0.39
C LEU A 98 -0.57 -7.53 1.04
N LEU A 99 -1.22 -6.37 1.22
CA LEU A 99 -2.62 -6.23 1.57
C LEU A 99 -3.32 -5.37 0.51
N ALA A 100 -4.40 -5.87 -0.08
CA ALA A 100 -5.31 -5.05 -0.87
C ALA A 100 -6.66 -4.86 -0.16
N LEU A 101 -7.05 -3.61 0.03
CA LEU A 101 -8.31 -3.18 0.63
C LEU A 101 -9.42 -3.06 -0.43
N PRO A 102 -10.69 -3.14 -0.01
CA PRO A 102 -11.81 -2.82 -0.89
C PRO A 102 -11.68 -1.43 -1.54
N ALA A 103 -12.18 -1.29 -2.76
CA ALA A 103 -11.98 -0.08 -3.56
C ALA A 103 -12.53 1.21 -2.93
N ASN A 104 -13.61 1.10 -2.18
CA ASN A 104 -14.28 2.24 -1.55
C ASN A 104 -14.17 2.14 -0.03
N SER A 105 -13.02 1.69 0.47
CA SER A 105 -12.76 1.68 1.89
C SER A 105 -12.76 3.09 2.45
N ASN A 106 -13.48 3.26 3.57
CA ASN A 106 -13.30 4.43 4.41
C ASN A 106 -12.17 4.17 5.41
N TRP A 107 -11.76 5.21 6.13
CA TRP A 107 -10.68 5.14 7.11
C TRP A 107 -10.89 4.04 8.17
N GLN A 108 -12.13 3.92 8.69
CA GLN A 108 -12.46 2.93 9.71
C GLN A 108 -12.34 1.49 9.18
N GLU A 109 -12.78 1.24 7.95
CA GLU A 109 -12.68 -0.07 7.29
C GLU A 109 -11.21 -0.43 7.05
N ALA A 110 -10.41 0.50 6.52
CA ALA A 110 -8.97 0.32 6.30
C ALA A 110 -8.24 -0.02 7.61
N CYS A 111 -8.46 0.76 8.68
CA CYS A 111 -7.85 0.52 9.99
C CYS A 111 -8.31 -0.81 10.61
N SER A 112 -9.60 -1.16 10.45
CA SER A 112 -10.14 -2.41 10.97
C SER A 112 -9.51 -3.62 10.29
N ILE A 113 -9.41 -3.60 8.95
CA ILE A 113 -8.77 -4.67 8.18
C ILE A 113 -7.28 -4.74 8.51
N GLY A 114 -6.57 -3.60 8.52
CA GLY A 114 -5.14 -3.58 8.85
C GLY A 114 -4.86 -4.12 10.26
N SER A 115 -5.74 -3.84 11.23
CA SER A 115 -5.61 -4.33 12.61
C SER A 115 -5.78 -5.84 12.73
N LEU A 116 -6.52 -6.49 11.83
CA LEU A 116 -6.62 -7.95 11.79
C LEU A 116 -5.25 -8.57 11.49
N LEU A 117 -4.53 -7.99 10.53
CA LEU A 117 -3.22 -8.51 10.10
C LEU A 117 -2.12 -8.13 11.07
N TYR A 118 -2.13 -6.91 11.60
CA TYR A 118 -1.11 -6.47 12.57
C TYR A 118 -0.97 -7.41 13.78
N LYS A 119 -2.09 -8.01 14.21
CA LYS A 119 -2.12 -8.99 15.32
C LYS A 119 -1.67 -10.39 14.91
N ASN A 120 -1.93 -10.78 13.67
CA ASN A 120 -1.72 -12.15 13.19
C ASN A 120 -0.31 -12.39 12.64
N VAL A 121 0.46 -11.34 12.36
CA VAL A 121 1.69 -11.41 11.55
C VAL A 121 2.95 -11.01 12.34
N GLN A 122 3.15 -11.51 13.57
CA GLN A 122 4.34 -11.16 14.38
C GLN A 122 5.49 -12.18 14.20
N PRO A 123 6.75 -11.73 13.95
CA PRO A 123 7.21 -10.35 13.78
C PRO A 123 6.74 -9.73 12.46
N ALA A 124 6.31 -8.46 12.51
CA ALA A 124 5.64 -7.76 11.40
C ALA A 124 6.53 -7.63 10.16
N PRO A 125 6.26 -8.37 9.06
CA PRO A 125 6.88 -8.13 7.78
C PRO A 125 6.45 -6.75 7.25
N GLU A 126 7.24 -6.21 6.34
CA GLU A 126 6.89 -5.01 5.58
C GLU A 126 5.77 -5.38 4.60
N ILE A 127 4.53 -5.05 4.96
CA ILE A 127 3.33 -5.35 4.16
C ILE A 127 2.94 -4.09 3.41
N SER A 128 2.99 -4.14 2.09
CA SER A 128 2.54 -3.06 1.22
C SER A 128 1.02 -3.06 1.11
N VAL A 129 0.40 -1.90 1.31
CA VAL A 129 -1.05 -1.71 1.30
C VAL A 129 -1.48 -1.00 0.02
N PHE A 130 -2.47 -1.59 -0.66
CA PHE A 130 -3.13 -1.01 -1.81
C PHE A 130 -4.64 -0.99 -1.61
N ALA A 131 -5.35 -0.14 -2.36
CA ALA A 131 -6.80 -0.27 -2.53
C ALA A 131 -7.10 -0.85 -3.92
N LEU A 132 -8.10 -1.73 -4.04
CA LEU A 132 -8.49 -2.29 -5.34
C LEU A 132 -9.22 -1.27 -6.23
N SER A 133 -9.36 -1.57 -7.51
CA SER A 133 -10.21 -0.79 -8.41
C SER A 133 -11.71 -1.01 -8.07
N PRO A 134 -12.61 -0.04 -8.35
CA PRO A 134 -14.04 -0.22 -8.14
C PRO A 134 -14.68 -1.32 -8.99
N GLU A 135 -13.94 -1.87 -9.95
CA GLU A 135 -14.41 -2.96 -10.80
C GLU A 135 -14.66 -4.23 -9.98
N PRO A 136 -15.85 -4.84 -10.09
CA PRO A 136 -16.15 -6.06 -9.34
C PRO A 136 -15.24 -7.22 -9.77
N ILE A 137 -14.60 -7.85 -8.80
CA ILE A 137 -13.96 -9.16 -9.02
C ILE A 137 -15.05 -10.20 -9.22
N GLN A 138 -15.05 -10.84 -10.39
CA GLN A 138 -15.99 -11.91 -10.72
C GLN A 138 -15.50 -13.26 -10.22
N SER A 139 -14.19 -13.49 -10.28
CA SER A 139 -13.61 -14.76 -9.86
C SER A 139 -12.18 -14.56 -9.37
N TRP A 140 -11.97 -14.81 -8.08
CA TRP A 140 -10.63 -14.88 -7.51
C TRP A 140 -9.79 -15.94 -8.22
N ALA A 141 -10.38 -17.10 -8.55
CA ALA A 141 -9.75 -18.18 -9.33
C ALA A 141 -9.03 -17.67 -10.59
N LYS A 142 -9.64 -16.72 -11.30
CA LYS A 142 -9.15 -16.20 -12.58
C LYS A 142 -8.33 -14.92 -12.44
N GLN A 143 -8.66 -14.07 -11.46
CA GLN A 143 -8.13 -12.70 -11.38
C GLN A 143 -7.14 -12.49 -10.23
N GLY A 144 -7.20 -13.30 -9.17
CA GLY A 144 -6.38 -13.14 -7.96
C GLY A 144 -4.87 -13.17 -8.21
N PRO A 145 -4.34 -14.19 -8.93
CA PRO A 145 -2.90 -14.30 -9.17
C PRO A 145 -2.34 -13.11 -9.96
N THR A 146 -3.00 -12.77 -11.07
CA THR A 146 -2.60 -11.64 -11.93
C THR A 146 -2.73 -10.31 -11.18
N LEU A 147 -3.79 -10.13 -10.38
CA LEU A 147 -3.98 -8.89 -9.61
C LEU A 147 -2.87 -8.70 -8.57
N TYR A 148 -2.47 -9.75 -7.86
CA TYR A 148 -1.34 -9.70 -6.94
C TYR A 148 -0.03 -9.32 -7.67
N GLN A 149 0.26 -9.98 -8.80
CA GLN A 149 1.44 -9.65 -9.60
C GLN A 149 1.42 -8.20 -10.11
N ASN A 150 0.26 -7.72 -10.57
CA ASN A 150 0.11 -6.35 -11.05
C ASN A 150 0.35 -5.32 -9.94
N LEU A 151 -0.11 -5.58 -8.71
CA LEU A 151 0.16 -4.71 -7.56
C LEU A 151 1.65 -4.67 -7.22
N LYS A 152 2.34 -5.82 -7.21
CA LYS A 152 3.81 -5.87 -7.02
C LYS A 152 4.56 -5.16 -8.15
N ALA A 153 4.08 -5.29 -9.39
CA ALA A 153 4.64 -4.59 -10.53
C ALA A 153 4.44 -3.07 -10.43
N LEU A 154 3.29 -2.62 -9.91
CA LEU A 154 2.97 -1.21 -9.69
C LEU A 154 3.91 -0.59 -8.66
N GLU A 155 4.11 -1.24 -7.50
CA GLU A 155 5.09 -0.85 -6.48
C GLU A 155 6.48 -0.65 -7.09
N LYS A 156 6.93 -1.62 -7.89
CA LYS A 156 8.25 -1.56 -8.54
C LYS A 156 8.35 -0.50 -9.63
N THR A 157 7.31 -0.35 -10.45
CA THR A 157 7.33 0.53 -11.63
C THR A 157 7.30 2.00 -11.23
N TYR A 158 6.50 2.33 -10.22
CA TYR A 158 6.29 3.71 -9.77
C TYR A 158 7.06 4.03 -8.49
N GLY A 159 7.83 3.09 -7.94
CA GLY A 159 8.51 3.26 -6.65
C GLY A 159 7.57 3.67 -5.52
N ILE A 160 6.30 3.27 -5.63
CA ILE A 160 5.21 3.68 -4.74
C ILE A 160 5.06 2.66 -3.63
N HIS A 161 5.18 3.11 -2.38
CA HIS A 161 5.09 2.25 -1.22
C HIS A 161 4.23 2.87 -0.12
N CYS A 162 3.31 2.07 0.42
CA CYS A 162 2.52 2.39 1.61
C CYS A 162 2.55 1.18 2.54
N GLY A 163 3.34 1.23 3.61
CA GLY A 163 3.42 0.16 4.59
C GLY A 163 2.18 0.10 5.47
N LEU A 164 1.83 -1.09 5.97
CA LEU A 164 0.68 -1.30 6.86
C LEU A 164 0.64 -0.35 8.06
N GLN A 165 1.80 -0.02 8.62
CA GLN A 165 1.95 0.90 9.74
C GLN A 165 1.51 2.34 9.40
N GLN A 166 1.60 2.73 8.12
CA GLN A 166 1.19 4.06 7.67
C GLN A 166 -0.33 4.27 7.79
N LEU A 167 -1.13 3.19 7.81
CA LEU A 167 -2.58 3.27 8.09
C LEU A 167 -2.88 3.81 9.50
N PHE A 168 -1.92 3.68 10.42
CA PHE A 168 -2.08 4.02 11.84
C PHE A 168 -1.22 5.20 12.29
N THR A 169 -0.45 5.79 11.37
CA THR A 169 0.50 6.85 11.73
C THR A 169 -0.20 8.15 12.10
N GLN A 170 -1.34 8.45 11.47
CA GLN A 170 -2.18 9.59 11.82
C GLN A 170 -3.48 9.15 12.50
N GLU A 171 -3.95 9.93 13.47
CA GLU A 171 -5.14 9.58 14.27
C GLU A 171 -6.45 9.60 13.49
N ASN A 172 -6.53 10.43 12.45
CA ASN A 172 -7.77 10.72 11.73
C ASN A 172 -7.66 10.61 10.21
N SER A 173 -6.50 10.21 9.67
CA SER A 173 -6.29 10.15 8.22
C SER A 173 -5.40 8.98 7.80
N SER A 174 -5.49 8.60 6.53
CA SER A 174 -4.56 7.69 5.86
C SER A 174 -4.58 7.96 4.36
N ALA A 175 -3.47 7.67 3.69
CA ALA A 175 -3.35 7.80 2.25
C ALA A 175 -2.81 6.49 1.65
N ILE A 176 -3.47 5.95 0.63
CA ILE A 176 -3.19 4.60 0.14
C ILE A 176 -3.16 4.59 -1.39
N PRO A 177 -2.14 3.99 -2.02
CA PRO A 177 -2.13 3.78 -3.46
C PRO A 177 -3.25 2.82 -3.88
N GLY A 178 -3.92 3.12 -4.97
CA GLY A 178 -5.01 2.35 -5.53
C GLY A 178 -4.61 1.69 -6.84
N TYR A 179 -5.10 0.49 -7.09
CA TYR A 179 -4.97 -0.19 -8.37
C TYR A 179 -5.99 0.33 -9.38
N THR A 180 -5.54 0.48 -10.63
CA THR A 180 -6.37 0.64 -11.81
C THR A 180 -5.72 -0.11 -12.97
N ALA A 181 -6.53 -0.63 -13.89
CA ALA A 181 -6.03 -1.31 -15.09
C ALA A 181 -5.68 -0.32 -16.23
N GLU A 182 -6.13 0.93 -16.14
CA GLU A 182 -6.10 1.87 -17.27
C GLU A 182 -4.85 2.73 -17.30
N SER A 183 -4.45 3.35 -16.18
CA SER A 183 -3.39 4.36 -16.17
C SER A 183 -2.64 4.42 -14.83
N GLY A 184 -1.46 3.80 -14.79
CA GLY A 184 -0.58 3.82 -13.61
C GLY A 184 -1.26 3.31 -12.35
N TYR A 185 -1.58 4.22 -11.44
CA TYR A 185 -2.26 3.92 -10.18
C TYR A 185 -3.21 5.07 -9.78
N ASP A 186 -4.27 4.72 -9.07
CA ASP A 186 -5.16 5.67 -8.39
C ASP A 186 -4.58 6.01 -7.01
N PHE A 187 -5.10 7.01 -6.31
CA PHE A 187 -4.69 7.30 -4.94
C PHE A 187 -5.91 7.60 -4.06
N LEU A 188 -5.97 7.03 -2.86
CA LEU A 188 -7.09 7.20 -1.95
C LEU A 188 -6.67 8.00 -0.73
N LEU A 189 -7.36 9.12 -0.51
CA LEU A 189 -7.30 9.89 0.72
C LEU A 189 -8.47 9.48 1.62
N LEU A 190 -8.14 9.00 2.81
CA LEU A 190 -9.11 8.48 3.78
C LEU A 190 -9.14 9.41 5.00
N GLY A 191 -10.29 10.01 5.26
CA GLY A 191 -10.53 10.76 6.50
C GLY A 191 -11.52 10.05 7.41
N LYS A 192 -11.28 10.08 8.73
CA LYS A 192 -12.11 9.43 9.74
C LYS A 192 -13.58 9.86 9.72
N ASN A 193 -13.83 11.14 9.44
CA ASN A 193 -15.17 11.75 9.46
C ASN A 193 -15.65 12.20 8.08
N ALA A 194 -15.05 11.69 7.00
CA ALA A 194 -15.34 12.11 5.64
C ALA A 194 -15.42 10.94 4.67
N ALA A 195 -16.03 11.19 3.50
CA ALA A 195 -15.97 10.26 2.39
C ALA A 195 -14.52 10.13 1.89
N SER A 196 -14.14 8.92 1.47
CA SER A 196 -12.87 8.69 0.80
C SER A 196 -12.82 9.45 -0.53
N VAL A 197 -11.71 10.11 -0.81
CA VAL A 197 -11.46 10.77 -2.09
C VAL A 197 -10.50 9.90 -2.90
N ARG A 198 -10.92 9.53 -4.11
CA ARG A 198 -10.08 8.77 -5.05
C ARG A 198 -9.59 9.69 -6.15
N CYS A 199 -8.29 9.91 -6.17
CA CYS A 199 -7.56 10.70 -7.14
C CYS A 199 -7.04 9.79 -8.25
N LYS A 200 -6.84 10.35 -9.44
CA LYS A 200 -6.41 9.62 -10.65
C LYS A 200 -5.33 10.39 -11.40
N GLY A 201 -4.61 9.68 -12.26
CA GLY A 201 -3.67 10.27 -13.21
C GLY A 201 -2.45 10.93 -12.57
N LEU A 202 -1.65 11.59 -13.41
CA LEU A 202 -0.37 12.19 -13.00
C LEU A 202 -0.57 13.30 -11.95
N THR A 203 -1.44 14.27 -12.25
CA THR A 203 -1.60 15.49 -11.46
C THR A 203 -2.48 15.29 -10.22
N GLY A 204 -3.32 14.26 -10.19
CA GLY A 204 -4.12 13.89 -9.02
C GLY A 204 -3.46 12.83 -8.15
N ALA A 205 -3.35 11.60 -8.66
CA ALA A 205 -2.91 10.44 -7.88
C ALA A 205 -1.41 10.51 -7.54
N GLN A 206 -0.56 10.78 -8.52
CA GLN A 206 0.88 10.76 -8.30
C GLN A 206 1.37 11.99 -7.54
N LEU A 207 0.77 13.16 -7.80
CA LEU A 207 1.02 14.35 -6.96
C LEU A 207 0.67 14.07 -5.49
N ALA A 208 -0.51 13.51 -5.20
CA ALA A 208 -0.91 13.17 -3.84
C ALA A 208 0.06 12.15 -3.20
N ALA A 209 0.52 11.16 -3.96
CA ALA A 209 1.50 10.18 -3.48
C ALA A 209 2.87 10.80 -3.15
N VAL A 210 3.34 11.74 -3.97
CA VAL A 210 4.57 12.50 -3.71
C VAL A 210 4.42 13.37 -2.46
N LEU A 211 3.28 14.06 -2.30
CA LEU A 211 2.98 14.88 -1.11
C LEU A 211 2.91 14.02 0.17
N CYS A 212 2.40 12.80 0.09
CA CYS A 212 2.41 11.83 1.19
C CYS A 212 3.77 11.14 1.41
N GLY A 213 4.79 11.46 0.60
CA GLY A 213 6.13 10.86 0.69
C GLY A 213 6.20 9.38 0.30
N GLN A 214 5.20 8.87 -0.43
CA GLN A 214 5.08 7.45 -0.79
C GLN A 214 5.82 7.10 -2.09
N THR A 215 6.15 8.11 -2.91
CA THR A 215 7.01 7.96 -4.08
C THR A 215 7.80 9.25 -4.33
N LYS A 216 8.82 9.15 -5.18
CA LYS A 216 9.59 10.28 -5.74
C LYS A 216 9.57 10.28 -7.27
N GLU A 217 8.79 9.39 -7.87
CA GLU A 217 8.72 9.21 -9.31
C GLU A 217 7.33 9.60 -9.79
N MET A 218 7.29 10.41 -10.83
CA MET A 218 6.07 10.78 -11.52
C MET A 218 6.20 10.40 -12.99
N TYR A 219 5.25 9.59 -13.48
CA TYR A 219 5.22 9.12 -14.86
C TYR A 219 3.79 8.93 -15.33
N GLY A 220 3.40 9.63 -16.40
CA GLY A 220 2.06 9.50 -16.94
C GLY A 220 1.72 10.57 -17.97
N THR A 221 0.46 10.56 -18.39
CA THR A 221 -0.08 11.56 -19.30
C THR A 221 -0.62 12.78 -18.54
N PHE A 222 -0.58 13.93 -19.20
CA PHE A 222 -1.16 15.20 -18.77
C PHE A 222 -1.73 15.96 -19.98
N GLY A 223 -2.37 17.11 -19.77
CA GLY A 223 -2.97 17.86 -20.89
C GLY A 223 -4.10 17.08 -21.56
N GLU A 224 -4.97 16.45 -20.78
CA GLU A 224 -6.04 15.56 -21.27
C GLU A 224 -5.54 14.42 -22.17
N GLY A 225 -4.32 13.92 -21.91
CA GLY A 225 -3.73 12.84 -22.71
C GLY A 225 -2.99 13.30 -23.95
N GLN A 226 -2.77 14.60 -24.12
CA GLN A 226 -2.03 15.16 -25.26
C GLN A 226 -0.52 15.22 -25.04
N ALA A 227 -0.04 14.96 -23.83
CA ALA A 227 1.38 14.94 -23.51
C ALA A 227 1.72 13.86 -22.47
N VAL A 228 3.00 13.47 -22.43
CA VAL A 228 3.55 12.56 -21.42
C VAL A 228 4.67 13.24 -20.66
N CYS A 229 4.74 12.95 -19.36
CA CYS A 229 5.77 13.42 -18.45
C CYS A 229 6.42 12.21 -17.76
N ARG A 230 7.74 12.25 -17.65
CA ARG A 230 8.52 11.43 -16.72
C ARG A 230 9.42 12.37 -15.92
N THR A 231 9.35 12.33 -14.61
CA THR A 231 10.16 13.21 -13.77
C THR A 231 10.37 12.60 -12.39
N ARG A 232 11.49 12.95 -11.75
CA ARG A 232 11.64 12.79 -10.31
C ARG A 232 11.05 13.99 -9.61
N ALA A 233 10.39 13.76 -8.48
CA ALA A 233 9.67 14.77 -7.74
C ALA A 233 10.10 14.79 -6.27
N HIS A 234 10.27 15.99 -5.73
CA HIS A 234 10.57 16.21 -4.32
C HIS A 234 9.81 17.43 -3.81
N VAL A 235 9.32 17.34 -2.57
CA VAL A 235 8.55 18.42 -1.94
C VAL A 235 9.36 19.04 -0.82
N THR A 236 9.44 20.36 -0.84
CA THR A 236 9.90 21.17 0.29
C THR A 236 8.81 22.18 0.67
N VAL A 237 8.87 22.71 1.89
CA VAL A 237 7.94 23.73 2.37
C VAL A 237 8.75 24.92 2.86
N GLU A 238 8.47 26.09 2.30
CA GLU A 238 9.11 27.36 2.69
C GLU A 238 8.03 28.41 2.99
N GLY A 239 7.89 28.76 4.27
CA GLY A 239 6.82 29.65 4.72
C GLY A 239 5.44 29.03 4.46
N ASN A 240 4.71 29.61 3.52
CA ASN A 240 3.39 29.10 3.08
C ASN A 240 3.43 28.47 1.68
N GLN A 241 4.60 28.38 1.05
CA GLN A 241 4.75 27.76 -0.25
C GLN A 241 5.15 26.29 -0.11
N VAL A 242 4.39 25.43 -0.78
CA VAL A 242 4.76 24.03 -1.03
C VAL A 242 5.50 24.00 -2.36
N GLN A 243 6.81 23.77 -2.33
CA GLN A 243 7.63 23.75 -3.53
C GLN A 243 7.75 22.29 -4.03
N LEU A 244 7.27 22.06 -5.25
CA LEU A 244 7.41 20.79 -5.95
C LEU A 244 8.55 20.91 -6.96
N HIS A 245 9.69 20.31 -6.61
CA HIS A 245 10.88 20.27 -7.45
C HIS A 245 10.78 19.08 -8.40
N LEU A 246 10.77 19.35 -9.70
CA LEU A 246 10.76 18.38 -10.78
C LEU A 246 12.17 18.31 -11.39
N ARG A 247 12.79 17.14 -11.29
CA ARG A 247 14.16 16.87 -11.74
C ARG A 247 14.18 15.81 -12.82
N ASP A 248 15.15 15.93 -13.74
CA ASP A 248 15.32 15.03 -14.88
C ASP A 248 14.00 14.88 -15.66
N THR A 249 13.32 16.02 -15.87
CA THR A 249 11.99 16.05 -16.45
C THR A 249 12.06 15.84 -17.96
N GLU A 250 11.46 14.74 -18.42
CA GLU A 250 11.23 14.44 -19.83
C GLU A 250 9.76 14.75 -20.16
N LEU A 251 9.54 15.73 -21.04
CA LEU A 251 8.21 16.11 -21.53
C LEU A 251 8.13 15.87 -23.03
N HIS A 252 7.09 15.15 -23.46
CA HIS A 252 6.84 14.93 -24.88
C HIS A 252 5.37 15.20 -25.21
N ALA A 253 5.16 16.00 -26.25
CA ALA A 253 3.84 16.16 -26.85
C ALA A 253 3.50 14.90 -27.66
N LEU A 254 2.26 14.43 -27.54
CA LEU A 254 1.70 13.34 -28.34
C LEU A 254 0.96 13.87 -29.58
N THR A 255 0.75 15.19 -29.65
CA THR A 255 0.12 15.87 -30.78
C THR A 255 0.88 17.16 -31.13
N ASP A 256 0.82 17.58 -32.40
CA ASP A 256 1.51 18.80 -32.88
C ASP A 256 0.87 20.10 -32.38
N SER A 257 -0.32 20.02 -31.76
CA SER A 257 -1.09 21.18 -31.30
C SER A 257 -0.64 21.70 -29.95
N VAL A 258 0.07 20.89 -29.15
CA VAL A 258 0.49 21.28 -27.81
C VAL A 258 1.83 21.99 -27.87
N LYS A 259 1.86 23.19 -27.30
CA LYS A 259 3.06 23.99 -27.09
C LYS A 259 3.17 24.35 -25.61
N ASP A 260 4.38 24.60 -25.15
CA ASP A 260 4.66 25.01 -23.76
C ASP A 260 4.21 23.96 -22.71
N LEU A 261 4.83 22.77 -22.79
CA LEU A 261 4.53 21.62 -21.94
C LEU A 261 4.77 21.89 -20.46
N GLU A 262 5.79 22.67 -20.10
CA GLU A 262 6.12 23.01 -18.72
C GLU A 262 5.02 23.86 -18.07
N ASN A 263 4.55 24.90 -18.76
CA ASN A 263 3.48 25.75 -18.25
C ASN A 263 2.15 24.99 -18.14
N MET A 264 1.84 24.13 -19.13
CA MET A 264 0.67 23.25 -19.07
C MET A 264 0.71 22.32 -17.86
N LEU A 265 1.83 21.61 -17.66
CA LEU A 265 2.00 20.70 -16.52
C LEU A 265 1.95 21.46 -15.19
N THR A 266 2.61 22.63 -15.10
CA THR A 266 2.62 23.49 -13.91
C THR A 266 1.20 23.85 -13.49
N ARG A 267 0.42 24.37 -14.43
CA ARG A 267 -0.96 24.78 -14.18
C ARG A 267 -1.82 23.61 -13.70
N GLU A 268 -1.73 22.45 -14.36
CA GLU A 268 -2.51 21.27 -13.94
C GLU A 268 -2.12 20.77 -12.55
N LEU A 269 -0.83 20.81 -12.20
CA LEU A 269 -0.34 20.43 -10.87
C LEU A 269 -0.82 21.40 -9.79
N GLU A 270 -0.76 22.71 -10.05
CA GLU A 270 -1.24 23.75 -9.13
C GLU A 270 -2.76 23.67 -8.92
N GLU A 271 -3.53 23.54 -10.00
CA GLU A 271 -4.99 23.34 -9.93
C GLU A 271 -5.34 22.06 -9.17
N SER A 272 -4.61 20.97 -9.41
CA SER A 272 -4.82 19.69 -8.72
C SER A 272 -4.46 19.77 -7.25
N PHE A 273 -3.36 20.44 -6.89
CA PHE A 273 -3.00 20.67 -5.49
C PHE A 273 -4.09 21.46 -4.74
N ALA A 274 -4.58 22.56 -5.33
CA ALA A 274 -5.65 23.35 -4.73
C ALA A 274 -6.91 22.51 -4.51
N TYR A 275 -7.26 21.66 -5.48
CA TYR A 275 -8.37 20.71 -5.33
C TYR A 275 -8.12 19.70 -4.19
N LEU A 276 -6.95 19.07 -4.15
CA LEU A 276 -6.58 18.08 -3.14
C LEU A 276 -6.62 18.69 -1.74
N TYR A 277 -5.99 19.85 -1.54
CA TYR A 277 -6.00 20.57 -0.27
C TYR A 277 -7.42 20.95 0.17
N LEU A 278 -8.28 21.40 -0.75
CA LEU A 278 -9.69 21.66 -0.43
C LEU A 278 -10.41 20.39 0.07
N GLN A 279 -10.09 19.21 -0.46
CA GLN A 279 -10.67 17.96 0.03
C GLN A 279 -10.20 17.64 1.46
N THR A 280 -8.91 17.85 1.76
CA THR A 280 -8.37 17.56 3.09
C THR A 280 -8.94 18.50 4.16
N GLN A 281 -9.17 19.76 3.79
CA GLN A 281 -9.85 20.74 4.64
C GLN A 281 -11.31 20.34 4.93
N LYS A 282 -12.05 19.91 3.90
CA LYS A 282 -13.43 19.41 4.07
C LYS A 282 -13.51 18.19 4.99
N SER A 283 -12.50 17.33 4.97
CA SER A 283 -12.43 16.16 5.85
C SER A 283 -11.87 16.46 7.24
N GLY A 284 -11.28 17.65 7.45
CA GLY A 284 -10.61 18.00 8.71
C GLY A 284 -9.41 17.11 9.00
N THR A 285 -8.64 16.77 7.96
CA THR A 285 -7.50 15.86 8.04
C THR A 285 -6.29 16.44 7.34
N ASP A 286 -5.09 16.00 7.75
CA ASP A 286 -3.83 16.48 7.18
C ASP A 286 -2.94 15.33 6.62
N PRO A 287 -3.38 14.61 5.56
CA PRO A 287 -2.61 13.50 4.99
C PRO A 287 -1.29 13.96 4.35
N PHE A 288 -1.10 15.26 4.13
CA PHE A 288 0.10 15.85 3.53
C PHE A 288 1.03 16.51 4.57
N HIS A 289 0.67 16.47 5.85
CA HIS A 289 1.41 17.07 6.97
C HIS A 289 1.58 18.60 6.90
N LEU A 290 0.77 19.31 6.11
CA LEU A 290 0.89 20.76 5.92
C LEU A 290 0.50 21.56 7.16
N ASP A 291 -0.57 21.15 7.86
CA ASP A 291 -0.98 21.80 9.11
C ASP A 291 0.08 21.57 10.19
N PHE A 292 0.66 20.37 10.23
CA PHE A 292 1.80 20.06 11.10
C PHE A 292 2.99 20.99 10.82
N TRP A 293 3.37 21.17 9.55
CA TRP A 293 4.47 22.05 9.17
C TRP A 293 4.20 23.51 9.53
N GLN A 294 2.98 24.00 9.29
CA GLN A 294 2.62 25.37 9.66
C GLN A 294 2.65 25.59 11.17
N ALA A 295 2.18 24.63 11.97
CA ALA A 295 2.26 24.69 13.42
C ALA A 295 3.73 24.71 13.91
N CYS A 296 4.65 24.03 13.22
CA CYS A 296 6.08 24.12 13.50
C CYS A 296 6.68 25.49 13.18
N LEU A 297 6.23 26.15 12.10
CA LEU A 297 6.77 27.44 11.66
C LEU A 297 6.21 28.63 12.46
N TYR A 298 4.91 28.65 12.73
CA TYR A 298 4.21 29.81 13.29
C TYR A 298 3.72 29.58 14.74
N GLY A 299 3.89 28.37 15.27
CA GLY A 299 3.44 27.97 16.60
C GLY A 299 2.07 27.29 16.61
N PRO A 300 1.77 26.50 17.66
CA PRO A 300 0.50 25.78 17.75
C PRO A 300 -0.68 26.77 17.87
N GLY A 301 -1.71 26.59 17.05
CA GLY A 301 -2.92 27.42 17.07
C GLY A 301 -2.81 28.75 16.31
N SER A 302 -1.72 28.98 15.58
CA SER A 302 -1.65 30.06 14.60
C SER A 302 -2.72 29.89 13.52
N VAL A 303 -3.26 31.00 13.01
CA VAL A 303 -4.16 30.97 11.84
C VAL A 303 -3.34 30.46 10.66
N ALA A 304 -3.68 29.28 10.18
CA ALA A 304 -3.08 28.68 9.00
C ALA A 304 -3.39 29.56 7.78
N ASN A 305 -2.37 29.84 6.97
CA ASN A 305 -2.60 30.41 5.64
C ASN A 305 -2.84 29.25 4.67
N ASP A 306 -3.65 29.47 3.65
CA ASP A 306 -3.85 28.43 2.63
C ASP A 306 -2.55 28.24 1.85
N PRO A 307 -1.92 27.05 1.88
CA PRO A 307 -0.69 26.79 1.18
C PRO A 307 -0.89 26.91 -0.32
N GLU A 308 0.14 27.36 -1.02
CA GLU A 308 0.16 27.44 -2.48
C GLU A 308 1.25 26.52 -3.02
N LEU A 309 0.92 25.73 -4.05
CA LEU A 309 1.91 24.94 -4.76
C LEU A 309 2.71 25.85 -5.68
N ARG A 310 4.03 25.66 -5.69
CA ARG A 310 4.91 26.23 -6.70
C ARG A 310 5.71 25.10 -7.36
N VAL A 311 5.57 24.97 -8.67
CA VAL A 311 6.34 23.99 -9.45
C VAL A 311 7.67 24.60 -9.89
N ILE A 312 8.76 23.84 -9.72
CA ILE A 312 10.12 24.25 -10.05
C ILE A 312 10.76 23.15 -10.90
N PHE A 313 11.11 23.45 -12.15
CA PHE A 313 11.88 22.55 -13.02
C PHE A 313 13.38 22.77 -12.79
N GLU A 314 14.14 21.69 -12.62
CA GLU A 314 15.58 21.68 -12.30
C GLU A 314 16.39 20.78 -13.24
#